data_AF-C7C987-F1
#
_entry.id   AF-C7C987-F1
#
_cell.length_a   1.000
_cell.length_b   1.000
_cell.length_c   1.000
_cell.angle_alpha   90.00
_cell.angle_beta   90.00
_cell.angle_gamma   90.00
#
_symmetry.space_group_name_H-M   'P 1'
#
loop_
_entity.id
_entity.type
_entity.pdbx_description
1 polymer ?
#
loop_
_entity_poly.entity_id
_entity_poly.type
_entity_poly.pdbx_seq_one_letter_code
_entity_poly.pdbx_strand_id
1 'polypeptide(L)'
;MPQPAETSPATRKARRKEGARRRAQRWRDSRAAERAALQAAAAEAEALRTRLAVDGALVDALVERHRQLRDENGQRAPALPLGDVIRLARRALSPALPDAEAAIRDRLGAALQAASPAA
;
A
#
# COMPACT_ATOMS: atom_id res chain seq x y z
N MET A 1 -10.47 42.26 53.85
CA MET A 1 -10.22 40.86 53.43
C MET A 1 -10.92 40.62 52.09
N PRO A 2 -10.22 40.74 50.95
CA PRO A 2 -10.84 40.48 49.65
C PRO A 2 -11.17 38.98 49.54
N GLN A 3 -12.42 38.65 49.28
CA GLN A 3 -12.82 37.26 49.06
C GLN A 3 -12.12 36.69 47.81
N PRO A 4 -11.71 35.41 47.84
CA PRO A 4 -10.96 34.82 46.75
C PRO A 4 -11.82 34.78 45.49
N ALA A 5 -11.30 35.30 44.38
CA ALA A 5 -11.93 35.25 43.05
C ALA A 5 -12.28 33.80 42.58
N GLU A 6 -11.90 32.80 43.37
CA GLU A 6 -12.09 31.37 43.17
C GLU A 6 -13.55 30.89 43.31
N THR A 7 -14.45 31.68 43.92
CA THR A 7 -15.86 31.29 44.14
C THR A 7 -16.88 31.98 43.23
N SER A 8 -16.43 32.86 42.31
CA SER A 8 -17.33 33.58 41.42
C SER A 8 -18.05 32.65 40.41
N PRO A 9 -19.36 32.81 40.16
CA PRO A 9 -20.08 32.02 39.15
C PRO A 9 -19.45 32.10 37.75
N ALA A 10 -18.84 33.24 37.42
CA ALA A 10 -18.15 33.46 36.15
C ALA A 10 -16.86 32.61 36.03
N THR A 11 -16.06 32.52 37.11
CA THR A 11 -14.84 31.69 37.11
C THR A 11 -15.17 30.20 37.08
N ARG A 12 -16.26 29.76 37.74
CA ARG A 12 -16.79 28.39 37.65
C ARG A 12 -17.27 28.04 36.23
N LYS A 13 -18.00 28.94 35.58
CA LYS A 13 -18.47 28.75 34.19
C LYS A 13 -17.29 28.68 33.20
N ALA A 14 -16.29 29.55 33.37
CA ALA A 14 -15.07 29.53 32.57
C ALA A 14 -14.32 28.19 32.70
N ARG A 15 -14.14 27.69 33.93
CA ARG A 15 -13.49 26.39 34.20
C ARG A 15 -14.22 25.22 33.56
N ARG A 16 -15.56 25.20 33.61
CA ARG A 16 -16.39 24.17 32.94
C ARG A 16 -16.24 24.23 31.42
N LYS A 17 -16.25 25.42 30.83
CA LYS A 17 -16.07 25.62 29.38
C LYS A 17 -14.68 25.16 28.93
N GLU A 18 -13.64 25.49 29.68
CA GLU A 18 -12.27 25.06 29.42
C GLU A 18 -12.12 23.52 29.53
N GLY A 19 -12.70 22.92 30.57
CA GLY A 19 -12.74 21.46 30.70
C GLY A 19 -13.49 20.77 29.56
N ALA A 20 -14.60 21.34 29.09
CA ALA A 20 -15.33 20.85 27.93
C ALA A 20 -14.51 20.97 26.64
N ARG A 21 -13.82 22.10 26.43
CA ARG A 21 -12.91 22.30 25.29
C ARG A 21 -11.79 21.26 25.28
N ARG A 22 -11.14 21.01 26.42
CA ARG A 22 -10.07 19.99 26.53
C ARG A 22 -10.58 18.57 26.24
N ARG A 23 -11.78 18.22 26.70
CA ARG A 23 -12.39 16.92 26.37
C ARG A 23 -12.72 16.81 24.88
N ALA A 24 -13.31 17.85 24.30
CA ALA A 24 -13.61 17.90 22.88
C ALA A 24 -12.33 17.81 22.03
N GLN A 25 -11.25 18.49 22.44
CA GLN A 25 -9.97 18.43 21.76
C GLN A 25 -9.38 17.02 21.82
N ARG A 26 -9.28 16.41 23.01
CA ARG A 26 -8.79 15.03 23.15
C ARG A 26 -9.60 14.02 22.34
N TRP A 27 -10.92 14.18 22.29
CA TRP A 27 -11.77 13.34 21.45
C TRP A 27 -11.47 13.51 19.96
N ARG A 28 -11.27 14.75 19.49
CA ARG A 28 -10.87 15.03 18.10
C ARG A 28 -9.48 14.48 17.80
N ASP A 29 -8.52 14.64 18.71
CA ASP A 29 -7.14 14.14 18.54
C ASP A 29 -7.14 12.62 18.43
N SER A 30 -7.88 11.93 19.30
CA SER A 30 -8.05 10.47 19.25
C SER A 30 -8.69 10.02 17.94
N ARG A 31 -9.75 10.69 17.47
CA ARG A 31 -10.39 10.40 16.18
C ARG A 31 -9.50 10.76 14.97
N ALA A 32 -8.63 11.75 15.09
CA ALA A 32 -7.67 12.09 14.05
C ALA A 32 -6.61 10.99 13.93
N ALA A 33 -6.08 10.51 15.05
CA ALA A 33 -5.14 9.39 15.08
C ALA A 33 -5.77 8.10 14.51
N GLU A 34 -7.00 7.78 14.91
CA GLU A 34 -7.74 6.62 14.37
C GLU A 34 -7.92 6.71 12.85
N ARG A 35 -8.32 7.88 12.33
CA ARG A 35 -8.46 8.10 10.89
C ARG A 35 -7.12 7.97 10.15
N ALA A 36 -6.06 8.52 10.72
CA ALA A 36 -4.72 8.40 10.14
C ALA A 36 -4.25 6.93 10.08
N ALA A 37 -4.51 6.15 11.14
CA ALA A 37 -4.19 4.72 11.16
C ALA A 37 -4.97 3.94 10.09
N LEU A 38 -6.28 4.21 9.94
CA LEU A 38 -7.10 3.57 8.90
C LEU A 38 -6.65 3.95 7.48
N GLN A 39 -6.25 5.20 7.26
CA GLN A 39 -5.70 5.65 5.98
C GLN A 39 -4.37 4.96 5.65
N ALA A 40 -3.49 4.80 6.64
CA ALA A 40 -2.24 4.07 6.47
C ALA A 40 -2.49 2.59 6.11
N ALA A 41 -3.39 1.92 6.84
CA ALA A 41 -3.76 0.53 6.56
C ALA A 41 -4.40 0.36 5.17
N ALA A 42 -5.23 1.30 4.74
CA ALA A 42 -5.81 1.29 3.39
C ALA A 42 -4.74 1.46 2.30
N ALA A 43 -3.76 2.34 2.50
CA ALA A 43 -2.65 2.52 1.58
C ALA A 43 -1.76 1.26 1.50
N GLU A 44 -1.49 0.62 2.63
CA GLU A 44 -0.76 -0.65 2.68
C GLU A 44 -1.50 -1.78 1.94
N ALA A 45 -2.81 -1.88 2.13
CA ALA A 45 -3.65 -2.86 1.44
C ALA A 45 -3.64 -2.64 -0.09
N GLU A 46 -3.68 -1.39 -0.55
CA GLU A 46 -3.64 -1.07 -1.96
C GLU A 46 -2.27 -1.36 -2.59
N ALA A 47 -1.19 -1.08 -1.85
CA ALA A 47 0.15 -1.48 -2.25
C ALA A 47 0.28 -3.01 -2.37
N LEU A 48 -0.30 -3.77 -1.44
CA LEU A 48 -0.32 -5.23 -1.50
C LEU A 48 -1.11 -5.75 -2.71
N ARG A 49 -2.29 -5.19 -2.98
CA ARG A 49 -3.10 -5.54 -4.16
C ARG A 49 -2.34 -5.33 -5.46
N THR A 50 -1.67 -4.18 -5.59
CA THR A 50 -0.82 -3.89 -6.75
C THR A 50 0.28 -4.94 -6.93
N ARG A 51 0.98 -5.30 -5.84
CA ARG A 51 2.02 -6.34 -5.88
C ARG A 51 1.46 -7.69 -6.33
N LEU A 52 0.32 -8.11 -5.76
CA LEU A 52 -0.31 -9.38 -6.11
C LEU A 52 -0.79 -9.41 -7.56
N ALA A 53 -1.31 -8.30 -8.08
CA ALA A 53 -1.70 -8.18 -9.48
C ALA A 53 -0.49 -8.34 -10.42
N VAL A 54 0.64 -7.69 -10.08
CA VAL A 54 1.89 -7.82 -10.84
C VAL A 54 2.41 -9.26 -10.81
N ASP A 55 2.47 -9.88 -9.63
CA ASP A 55 2.94 -11.26 -9.48
C ASP A 55 2.03 -12.24 -10.26
N GLY A 56 0.71 -12.07 -10.19
CA GLY A 56 -0.25 -12.86 -10.97
C GLY A 56 -0.02 -12.74 -12.47
N ALA A 57 0.08 -11.52 -12.99
CA ALA A 57 0.31 -11.28 -14.42
C ALA A 57 1.66 -11.83 -14.91
N LEU A 58 2.71 -11.79 -14.08
CA LEU A 58 4.00 -12.39 -14.40
C LEU A 58 3.90 -13.93 -14.48
N VAL A 59 3.20 -14.56 -13.54
CA VAL A 59 2.99 -16.02 -13.56
C VAL A 59 2.16 -16.44 -14.77
N ASP A 60 1.09 -15.72 -15.09
CA ASP A 60 0.25 -16.01 -16.26
C ASP A 60 1.05 -15.87 -17.56
N ALA A 61 1.83 -14.79 -17.69
CA ALA A 61 2.71 -14.58 -18.83
C ALA A 61 3.79 -15.66 -18.98
N LEU A 62 4.34 -16.15 -17.86
CA LEU A 62 5.29 -17.27 -17.85
C LEU A 62 4.64 -18.55 -18.39
N VAL A 63 3.45 -18.88 -17.88
CA VAL A 63 2.71 -20.08 -18.29
C VAL A 63 2.30 -20.00 -19.76
N GLU A 64 1.79 -18.86 -20.20
CA GLU A 64 1.40 -18.62 -21.60
C GLU A 64 2.59 -18.78 -22.54
N ARG A 65 3.71 -18.09 -22.25
CA ARG A 65 4.91 -18.15 -23.09
C ARG A 65 5.53 -19.55 -23.10
N HIS A 66 5.49 -20.25 -21.98
CA HIS A 66 5.97 -21.62 -21.90
C HIS A 66 5.17 -22.57 -22.79
N ARG A 67 3.83 -22.49 -22.72
CA ARG A 67 2.95 -23.31 -23.57
C ARG A 67 3.21 -23.04 -25.05
N GLN A 68 3.25 -21.77 -25.45
CA GLN A 68 3.52 -21.38 -26.83
C GLN A 68 4.85 -21.97 -27.34
N LEU A 69 5.93 -21.86 -26.58
CA LEU A 69 7.24 -22.37 -27.01
C LEU A 69 7.30 -23.90 -27.03
N ARG A 70 6.51 -24.60 -26.21
CA ARG A 70 6.36 -26.05 -26.29
C ARG A 70 5.65 -26.46 -27.58
N ASP A 71 4.57 -25.75 -27.91
CA ASP A 71 3.76 -26.03 -29.10
C ASP A 71 4.56 -25.75 -30.37
N GLU A 72 5.37 -24.69 -30.39
CA GLU A 72 6.22 -24.31 -31.52
C GLU A 72 7.42 -25.23 -31.72
N ASN A 73 8.11 -25.63 -30.63
CA ASN A 73 9.40 -26.31 -30.73
C ASN A 73 9.36 -27.81 -30.34
N GLY A 74 8.23 -28.31 -29.85
CA GLY A 74 8.08 -29.69 -29.33
C GLY A 74 8.92 -30.00 -28.09
N GLN A 75 9.63 -29.03 -27.53
CA GLN A 75 10.51 -29.21 -26.37
C GLN A 75 9.69 -29.29 -25.08
N ARG A 76 10.05 -30.21 -24.18
CA ARG A 76 9.40 -30.31 -22.86
C ARG A 76 9.76 -29.16 -21.93
N ALA A 77 10.92 -28.51 -22.09
CA ALA A 77 11.33 -27.40 -21.22
C ALA A 77 12.02 -26.31 -22.05
N PRO A 78 11.24 -25.53 -22.84
CA PRO A 78 11.80 -24.44 -23.62
C PRO A 78 12.39 -23.36 -22.72
N ALA A 79 13.51 -22.77 -23.16
CA ALA A 79 14.10 -21.60 -22.52
C ALA A 79 13.12 -20.42 -22.62
N LEU A 80 12.88 -19.73 -21.51
CA LEU A 80 11.91 -18.63 -21.43
C LEU A 80 12.62 -17.28 -21.59
N PRO A 81 12.43 -16.56 -22.71
CA PRO A 81 12.94 -15.19 -22.85
C PRO A 81 12.15 -14.25 -21.92
N LEU A 82 12.80 -13.80 -20.84
CA LEU A 82 12.18 -12.90 -19.84
C LEU A 82 11.62 -11.61 -20.45
N GLY A 83 12.22 -11.11 -21.54
CA GLY A 83 11.70 -9.94 -22.25
C GLY A 83 10.29 -10.14 -22.80
N ASP A 84 9.96 -11.33 -23.29
CA ASP A 84 8.62 -11.64 -23.79
C ASP A 84 7.61 -11.78 -22.67
N VAL A 85 8.01 -12.38 -21.55
CA VAL A 85 7.19 -12.52 -20.35
C VAL A 85 6.82 -11.14 -19.81
N ILE A 86 7.80 -10.23 -19.67
CA ILE A 86 7.57 -8.86 -19.23
C ILE A 86 6.64 -8.13 -20.20
N ARG A 87 6.82 -8.31 -21.51
CA ARG A 87 5.97 -7.70 -22.54
C ARG A 87 4.52 -8.18 -22.43
N LEU A 88 4.29 -9.48 -22.21
CA LEU A 88 2.97 -10.08 -22.03
C LEU A 88 2.32 -9.59 -20.72
N ALA A 89 3.05 -9.64 -19.60
CA ALA A 89 2.57 -9.18 -18.30
C ALA A 89 2.19 -7.68 -18.33
N ARG A 90 3.03 -6.84 -18.95
CA ARG A 90 2.72 -5.41 -19.14
C ARG A 90 1.45 -5.21 -19.96
N ARG A 91 1.25 -5.99 -21.03
CA ARG A 91 0.04 -5.91 -21.86
C ARG A 91 -1.22 -6.29 -21.06
N ALA A 92 -1.13 -7.32 -20.21
CA ALA A 92 -2.22 -7.74 -19.35
C ALA A 92 -2.56 -6.71 -18.26
N LEU A 93 -1.54 -6.05 -17.70
CA LEU A 93 -1.71 -5.07 -16.62
C LEU A 93 -2.09 -3.66 -17.08
N SER A 94 -1.73 -3.28 -18.31
CA SER A 94 -1.93 -1.93 -18.85
C SER A 94 -3.35 -1.34 -18.66
N PRO A 95 -4.45 -2.13 -18.72
CA PRO A 95 -5.80 -1.60 -18.45
C PRO A 95 -6.07 -1.25 -16.98
N ALA A 96 -5.41 -1.95 -16.05
CA ALA A 96 -5.63 -1.83 -14.61
C ALA A 96 -4.57 -0.99 -13.90
N LEU A 97 -3.36 -0.91 -14.46
CA LEU A 97 -2.19 -0.25 -13.90
C LEU A 97 -1.51 0.60 -14.97
N PRO A 98 -1.72 1.93 -14.95
CA PRO A 98 -1.10 2.85 -15.92
C PRO A 98 0.43 2.77 -15.93
N ASP A 99 1.04 2.56 -14.76
CA ASP A 99 2.50 2.44 -14.57
C ASP A 99 2.96 0.98 -14.41
N ALA A 100 2.28 0.03 -15.09
CA ALA A 100 2.59 -1.39 -15.00
C ALA A 100 4.07 -1.73 -15.25
N GLU A 101 4.73 -1.00 -16.15
CA GLU A 101 6.16 -1.21 -16.45
C GLU A 101 7.07 -0.89 -15.26
N ALA A 102 6.81 0.21 -14.56
CA ALA A 102 7.56 0.59 -13.37
C ALA A 102 7.31 -0.43 -12.25
N ALA A 103 6.05 -0.81 -12.03
CA ALA A 103 5.68 -1.78 -11.00
C ALA A 103 6.32 -3.16 -11.23
N ILE A 104 6.41 -3.62 -12.48
CA ILE A 104 7.12 -4.86 -12.82
C ILE A 104 8.62 -4.72 -12.53
N ARG A 105 9.26 -3.62 -12.94
CA ARG A 105 10.70 -3.39 -12.70
C ARG A 105 11.02 -3.36 -11.21
N ASP A 106 10.24 -2.62 -10.43
CA ASP A 106 10.43 -2.52 -8.98
C ASP A 106 10.28 -3.90 -8.32
N ARG A 107 9.27 -4.68 -8.75
CA ARG A 107 9.03 -6.01 -8.22
C ARG A 107 10.16 -6.99 -8.52
N LEU A 108 10.66 -6.99 -9.76
CA LEU A 108 11.79 -7.82 -10.19
C LEU A 108 13.08 -7.37 -9.50
N GLY A 109 13.31 -6.06 -9.38
CA GLY A 109 14.45 -5.50 -8.65
C GLY A 109 14.46 -5.92 -7.18
N ALA A 110 13.33 -5.81 -6.50
CA ALA A 110 13.19 -6.26 -5.11
C ALA A 110 13.39 -7.78 -4.97
N ALA A 111 12.90 -8.59 -5.92
CA ALA A 111 13.11 -10.03 -5.92
C ALA A 111 14.60 -10.40 -6.10
N LEU A 112 15.30 -9.71 -7.00
CA LEU A 112 16.73 -9.91 -7.24
C LEU A 112 17.57 -9.51 -6.01
N GLN A 113 17.22 -8.40 -5.37
CA GLN A 113 17.87 -7.97 -4.13
C GLN A 113 17.64 -8.98 -2.99
N ALA A 114 16.42 -9.50 -2.84
CA ALA A 114 16.12 -10.52 -1.83
C ALA A 114 16.82 -11.86 -2.12
N ALA A 115 17.03 -12.20 -3.39
CA ALA A 115 17.72 -13.41 -3.83
C ALA A 115 19.26 -13.28 -3.76
N SER A 116 19.79 -12.06 -3.64
CA SER A 116 21.21 -11.82 -3.45
C SER A 116 21.50 -11.81 -1.94
N PRO A 117 22.04 -12.89 -1.35
CA PRO A 117 22.55 -12.80 0.01
C PRO A 117 23.64 -11.72 0.02
N ALA A 118 23.66 -10.90 1.08
CA ALA A 118 24.73 -9.92 1.30
C ALA A 118 26.09 -10.62 1.07
N ALA A 119 26.83 -10.12 0.07
CA ALA A 119 28.18 -10.56 -0.23
C ALA A 119 29.15 -10.11 0.89
#